data_AF-A0A8T4U684-F1
#
_entry.id   AF-A0A8T4U684-F1
#
_cell.length_a   1.000
_cell.length_b   1.000
_cell.length_c   1.000
_cell.angle_alpha   90.00
_cell.angle_beta   90.00
_cell.angle_gamma   90.00
#
_symmetry.space_group_name_H-M   'P 1'
#
loop_
_entity.id
_entity.type
_entity.pdbx_description
1 polymer ?
#
loop_
_entity_poly.entity_id
_entity_poly.type
_entity_poly.pdbx_seq_one_letter_code
_entity_poly.pdbx_strand_id
1 'polypeptide(L)'
;MAIDISKLIRDFDYLVKKETENKYFIRKSSVEKIQKDNYINKSFKDITLGRVLADIFQDMKKKDVLGLEEDFEYWEWVATIYYYSMLKIAKAIIAKKGYQTDDHYATLCALAKLFVVKNELDMKALELFKEATELFEQKYVLYFHDAMESAS
;
A
#
# COMPACT_ATOMS: atom_id res chain seq x y z
N MET A 1 8.26 -12.78 9.89
CA MET A 1 9.15 -13.55 8.98
C MET A 1 10.05 -12.54 8.28
N ALA A 2 11.38 -12.68 8.36
CA ALA A 2 12.31 -11.68 7.82
C ALA A 2 12.20 -11.58 6.28
N ILE A 3 12.33 -10.35 5.74
CA ILE A 3 12.33 -10.12 4.29
C ILE A 3 13.65 -10.62 3.68
N ASP A 4 13.56 -11.50 2.67
CA ASP A 4 14.71 -11.85 1.83
C ASP A 4 14.90 -10.80 0.71
N ILE A 5 15.74 -9.81 0.98
CA ILE A 5 16.09 -8.75 0.02
C ILE A 5 16.71 -9.31 -1.27
N SER A 6 17.54 -10.35 -1.16
CA SER A 6 18.18 -10.95 -2.32
C SER A 6 17.15 -11.57 -3.26
N LYS A 7 16.11 -12.20 -2.71
CA LYS A 7 14.95 -12.67 -3.49
C LYS A 7 14.22 -11.52 -4.15
N LEU A 8 13.85 -10.46 -3.41
CA LEU A 8 13.12 -9.32 -3.98
C LEU A 8 13.88 -8.64 -5.13
N ILE A 9 15.21 -8.57 -5.04
CA ILE A 9 16.06 -8.05 -6.11
C ILE A 9 16.00 -8.93 -7.36
N ARG A 10 16.15 -10.26 -7.20
CA ARG A 10 16.06 -11.21 -8.32
C ARG A 10 14.68 -11.13 -8.98
N ASP A 11 13.63 -11.05 -8.17
CA ASP A 11 12.25 -11.00 -8.64
C ASP A 11 11.97 -9.67 -9.36
N PHE A 12 12.52 -8.54 -8.92
CA PHE A 12 12.47 -7.29 -9.67
C PHE A 12 13.07 -7.45 -11.07
N ASP A 13 14.30 -7.98 -11.15
CA ASP A 13 15.01 -8.14 -12.42
C ASP A 13 14.27 -9.11 -13.36
N TYR A 14 13.56 -10.10 -12.81
CA TYR A 14 12.67 -10.99 -13.55
C TYR A 14 11.40 -10.27 -14.05
N LEU A 15 10.72 -9.53 -13.18
CA LEU A 15 9.45 -8.84 -13.48
C LEU A 15 9.61 -7.70 -14.50
N VAL A 16 10.78 -7.08 -14.60
CA VAL A 16 11.08 -6.05 -15.61
C VAL A 16 11.30 -6.67 -17.00
N LYS A 17 11.84 -7.89 -17.10
CA LYS A 17 12.15 -8.55 -18.39
C LYS A 17 10.92 -9.13 -19.09
N LYS A 18 9.85 -9.41 -18.34
CA LYS A 18 8.63 -10.03 -18.86
C LYS A 18 7.63 -8.94 -19.27
N GLU A 19 7.84 -8.33 -20.45
CA GLU A 19 6.87 -7.37 -21.01
C GLU A 19 5.58 -8.02 -21.54
N THR A 20 5.39 -9.34 -21.39
CA THR A 20 4.33 -10.08 -22.08
C THR A 20 3.53 -11.01 -21.15
N GLU A 21 2.21 -10.78 -21.17
CA GLU A 21 1.11 -11.74 -20.95
C GLU A 21 0.63 -12.15 -19.54
N ASN A 22 1.07 -11.58 -18.41
CA ASN A 22 0.48 -11.94 -17.09
C ASN A 22 0.41 -10.82 -16.02
N LYS A 23 -0.52 -11.00 -15.06
CA LYS A 23 -1.06 -10.09 -14.01
C LYS A 23 -0.10 -9.22 -13.17
N TYR A 24 1.21 -9.47 -13.17
CA TYR A 24 2.17 -8.82 -12.26
C TYR A 24 3.36 -8.31 -13.08
N PHE A 25 3.54 -7.00 -13.20
CA PHE A 25 4.64 -6.44 -13.99
C PHE A 25 5.18 -5.11 -13.46
N ILE A 26 6.45 -4.89 -13.77
CA ILE A 26 7.14 -3.61 -13.60
C ILE A 26 7.50 -3.10 -14.99
N ARG A 27 6.92 -1.97 -15.41
CA ARG A 27 7.17 -1.39 -16.73
C ARG A 27 8.08 -0.17 -16.63
N LYS A 28 8.95 0.03 -17.62
CA LYS A 28 9.63 1.33 -17.79
C LYS A 28 8.59 2.34 -18.25
N SER A 29 8.39 3.39 -17.49
CA SER A 29 7.32 4.37 -17.75
C SER A 29 7.89 5.65 -18.35
N SER A 30 7.24 6.15 -19.39
CA SER A 30 7.42 7.50 -19.93
C SER A 30 6.59 8.56 -19.17
N VAL A 31 5.78 8.16 -18.19
CA VAL A 31 4.83 9.05 -17.49
C VAL A 31 5.55 9.79 -16.36
N GLU A 32 6.34 10.80 -16.73
CA GLU A 32 7.25 11.46 -15.81
C GLU A 32 6.64 12.61 -14.98
N LYS A 33 5.41 13.08 -15.22
CA LYS A 33 4.93 14.30 -14.52
C LYS A 33 3.49 14.27 -13.98
N ILE A 34 2.50 13.83 -14.75
CA ILE A 34 1.09 14.16 -14.44
C ILE A 34 0.47 13.34 -13.30
N GLN A 35 0.98 12.13 -13.02
CA GLN A 35 0.45 11.29 -11.92
C GLN A 35 1.11 11.56 -10.56
N LYS A 36 2.30 12.19 -10.53
CA LYS A 36 3.15 12.30 -9.33
C LYS A 36 2.49 13.17 -8.24
N ASP A 37 2.06 14.37 -8.63
CA ASP A 37 1.49 15.33 -7.68
C ASP A 37 0.11 14.87 -7.18
N ASN A 38 -0.65 14.18 -8.04
CA ASN A 38 -1.93 13.61 -7.66
C ASN A 38 -1.80 12.48 -6.64
N TYR A 39 -0.82 11.58 -6.77
CA TYR A 39 -0.66 10.49 -5.80
C TYR A 39 -0.17 10.98 -4.44
N ILE A 40 0.79 11.89 -4.39
CA ILE A 40 1.33 12.43 -3.14
C ILE A 40 0.25 13.24 -2.41
N ASN A 41 -0.42 14.16 -3.10
CA ASN A 41 -1.48 14.96 -2.49
C ASN A 41 -2.65 14.09 -2.00
N LYS A 42 -3.05 13.08 -2.79
CA LYS A 42 -4.10 12.15 -2.37
C LYS A 42 -3.67 11.34 -1.13
N SER A 43 -2.44 10.85 -1.11
CA SER A 43 -1.88 10.15 0.05
C SER A 43 -1.90 10.98 1.33
N PHE A 44 -1.54 12.26 1.28
CA PHE A 44 -1.59 13.13 2.47
C PHE A 44 -3.02 13.37 2.96
N LYS A 45 -3.98 13.52 2.04
CA LYS A 45 -5.41 13.61 2.38
C LYS A 45 -5.89 12.32 3.03
N ASP A 46 -5.49 11.17 2.50
CA ASP A 46 -5.84 9.87 3.07
C ASP A 46 -5.26 9.69 4.48
N ILE A 47 -3.99 10.05 4.70
CA ILE A 47 -3.38 10.05 6.05
C ILE A 47 -4.16 10.93 7.01
N THR A 48 -4.57 12.12 6.56
CA THR A 48 -5.36 13.04 7.38
C THR A 48 -6.71 12.41 7.75
N LEU A 49 -7.39 11.80 6.79
CA LEU A 49 -8.65 11.09 7.03
C LEU A 49 -8.46 9.92 8.02
N GLY A 50 -7.42 9.11 7.84
CA GLY A 50 -7.10 8.00 8.75
C GLY A 50 -6.82 8.47 10.18
N ARG A 51 -6.16 9.63 10.34
CA ARG A 51 -5.95 10.27 11.66
C ARG A 51 -7.25 10.73 12.29
N VAL A 52 -8.10 11.40 11.52
CA VAL A 52 -9.41 11.90 12.01
C VAL A 52 -10.28 10.73 12.48
N LEU A 53 -10.36 9.65 11.70
CA LEU A 53 -11.13 8.47 12.09
C LEU A 53 -10.56 7.80 13.34
N ALA A 54 -9.25 7.60 13.42
CA ALA A 54 -8.61 7.02 14.60
C ALA A 54 -8.85 7.87 15.86
N ASP A 55 -8.80 9.19 15.71
CA ASP A 55 -9.02 10.16 16.79
C ASP A 55 -10.49 10.18 17.27
N ILE A 56 -11.46 9.98 16.37
CA ILE A 56 -12.86 9.79 16.72
C ILE A 56 -13.05 8.46 17.46
N PHE A 57 -12.48 7.37 16.95
CA PHE A 57 -12.67 6.04 17.56
C PHE A 57 -12.09 5.94 18.97
N GLN A 58 -11.03 6.68 19.29
CA GLN A 58 -10.41 6.69 20.63
C GLN A 58 -11.06 7.64 21.63
N ASP A 59 -11.97 8.52 21.20
CA ASP A 59 -12.54 9.57 22.04
C ASP A 59 -14.06 9.47 22.10
N MET A 60 -14.56 8.92 23.21
CA MET A 60 -15.99 8.79 23.49
C MET A 60 -16.75 10.12 23.38
N LYS A 61 -16.14 11.25 23.77
CA LYS A 61 -16.81 12.54 23.65
C LYS A 61 -16.98 12.95 22.19
N LYS A 62 -16.04 12.61 21.32
CA LYS A 62 -16.16 12.88 19.88
C LYS A 62 -17.23 11.99 19.24
N LYS A 63 -17.32 10.71 19.65
CA LYS A 63 -18.42 9.82 19.24
C LYS A 63 -19.78 10.40 19.65
N ASP A 64 -19.92 10.82 20.91
CA ASP A 64 -21.16 11.43 21.43
C ASP A 64 -21.56 12.69 20.66
N VAL A 65 -20.62 13.61 20.43
CA VAL A 65 -20.88 14.86 19.68
C VAL A 65 -21.32 14.59 18.24
N LEU A 66 -20.86 13.49 17.64
CA LEU A 66 -21.23 13.07 16.30
C LEU A 66 -22.48 12.18 16.26
N GLY A 67 -23.06 11.83 17.42
CA GLY A 67 -24.19 10.91 17.53
C GLY A 67 -23.85 9.47 17.10
N LEU A 68 -22.60 9.05 17.27
CA LEU A 68 -22.14 7.69 16.98
C LEU A 68 -22.36 6.78 18.18
N GLU A 69 -22.61 5.49 17.93
CA GLU A 69 -22.69 4.46 18.97
C GLU A 69 -21.33 4.26 19.65
N GLU A 70 -21.33 3.83 20.91
CA GLU A 70 -20.11 3.63 21.71
C GLU A 70 -19.16 2.61 21.06
N ASP A 71 -19.72 1.54 20.48
CA ASP A 71 -19.01 0.48 19.78
C ASP A 71 -18.80 0.78 18.29
N PHE A 72 -19.07 2.01 17.83
CA PHE A 72 -18.77 2.43 16.46
C PHE A 72 -17.25 2.55 16.25
N GLU A 73 -16.64 1.43 15.87
CA GLU A 73 -15.21 1.30 15.63
C GLU A 73 -14.95 0.43 14.41
N TYR A 74 -14.20 0.99 13.47
CA TYR A 74 -13.86 0.32 12.21
C TYR A 74 -12.36 0.48 11.93
N TRP A 75 -11.55 -0.06 12.84
CA TRP A 75 -10.09 0.06 12.80
C TRP A 75 -9.47 -0.53 11.54
N GLU A 76 -10.12 -1.51 10.92
CA GLU A 76 -9.68 -2.07 9.64
C GLU A 76 -9.75 -1.02 8.52
N TRP A 77 -10.76 -0.16 8.52
CA TRP A 77 -10.87 0.93 7.54
C TRP A 77 -9.76 1.97 7.73
N VAL A 78 -9.41 2.27 8.99
CA VAL A 78 -8.26 3.12 9.31
C VAL A 78 -6.97 2.50 8.76
N ALA A 79 -6.74 1.21 9.02
CA ALA A 79 -5.57 0.49 8.50
C ALA A 79 -5.53 0.49 6.96
N THR A 80 -6.68 0.26 6.31
CA THR A 80 -6.82 0.29 4.85
C THR A 80 -6.46 1.65 4.26
N ILE A 81 -6.93 2.73 4.88
CA ILE A 81 -6.61 4.11 4.44
C ILE A 81 -5.10 4.35 4.50
N TYR A 82 -4.45 3.98 5.60
CA TYR A 82 -2.99 4.13 5.73
C TYR A 82 -2.23 3.27 4.73
N TYR A 83 -2.64 2.02 4.54
CA TYR A 83 -2.05 1.12 3.56
C TYR A 83 -2.11 1.70 2.13
N TYR A 84 -3.30 2.14 1.68
CA TYR A 84 -3.43 2.74 0.36
C TYR A 84 -2.67 4.05 0.22
N SER A 85 -2.50 4.80 1.31
CA SER A 85 -1.65 5.98 1.31
C SER A 85 -0.17 5.62 1.09
N MET A 86 0.34 4.61 1.79
CA MET A 86 1.69 4.07 1.58
C MET A 86 1.88 3.56 0.14
N LEU A 87 0.89 2.84 -0.40
CA LEU A 87 0.92 2.34 -1.78
C LEU A 87 1.00 3.47 -2.81
N LYS A 88 0.24 4.56 -2.62
CA LYS A 88 0.29 5.73 -3.51
C LYS A 88 1.65 6.41 -3.48
N ILE A 89 2.23 6.60 -2.29
CA ILE A 89 3.59 7.15 -2.16
C ILE A 89 4.61 6.23 -2.84
N ALA A 90 4.55 4.93 -2.56
CA ALA A 90 5.45 3.93 -3.15
C ALA A 90 5.41 3.99 -4.69
N LYS A 91 4.22 3.96 -5.28
CA LYS A 91 4.05 4.08 -6.74
C LYS A 91 4.58 5.42 -7.27
N ALA A 92 4.36 6.53 -6.56
CA ALA A 92 4.86 7.84 -6.97
C ALA A 92 6.39 7.93 -6.96
N ILE A 93 7.06 7.38 -5.94
CA ILE A 93 8.53 7.39 -5.88
C ILE A 93 9.13 6.42 -6.90
N ILE A 94 8.54 5.23 -7.10
CA ILE A 94 8.98 4.29 -8.14
C ILE A 94 8.88 4.93 -9.53
N ALA A 95 7.80 5.67 -9.80
CA ALA A 95 7.64 6.46 -11.03
C ALA A 95 8.72 7.55 -11.19
N LYS A 96 9.27 8.11 -10.11
CA LYS A 96 10.43 9.02 -10.19
C LYS A 96 11.72 8.32 -10.64
N LYS A 97 11.83 7.01 -10.47
CA LYS A 97 12.96 6.21 -10.96
C LYS A 97 12.70 5.64 -12.37
N GLY A 98 11.61 6.03 -13.03
CA GLY A 98 11.28 5.61 -14.40
C GLY A 98 10.56 4.26 -14.50
N TYR A 99 9.97 3.78 -13.40
CA TYR A 99 9.27 2.50 -13.36
C TYR A 99 7.80 2.66 -12.95
N GLN A 100 6.95 1.71 -13.31
CA GLN A 100 5.55 1.59 -12.86
C GLN A 100 5.30 0.17 -12.36
N THR A 101 4.45 0.03 -11.35
CA THR A 101 4.07 -1.25 -10.75
C THR A 101 2.55 -1.38 -10.67
N ASP A 102 2.04 -2.57 -10.98
CA ASP A 102 0.60 -2.77 -11.09
C ASP A 102 0.00 -3.45 -9.86
N ASP A 103 0.77 -4.29 -9.19
CA ASP A 103 0.37 -5.02 -7.99
C ASP A 103 1.27 -4.72 -6.77
N HIS A 104 0.88 -5.28 -5.62
CA HIS A 104 1.53 -5.06 -4.33
C HIS A 104 2.92 -5.71 -4.24
N TYR A 105 3.08 -6.92 -4.77
CA TYR A 105 4.36 -7.63 -4.75
C TYR A 105 5.41 -6.96 -5.66
N ALA A 106 5.02 -6.57 -6.87
CA ALA A 106 5.86 -5.79 -7.78
C ALA A 106 6.27 -4.45 -7.16
N THR A 107 5.36 -3.81 -6.43
CA THR A 107 5.67 -2.59 -5.66
C THR A 107 6.72 -2.86 -4.59
N LEU A 108 6.59 -3.94 -3.81
CA LEU A 108 7.56 -4.36 -2.80
C LEU A 108 8.95 -4.63 -3.41
N CYS A 109 9.01 -5.40 -4.51
CA CYS A 109 10.25 -5.69 -5.24
C CYS A 109 10.93 -4.40 -5.75
N ALA A 110 10.15 -3.47 -6.29
CA ALA A 110 10.65 -2.19 -6.76
C ALA A 110 11.19 -1.30 -5.63
N LEU A 111 10.50 -1.23 -4.49
CA LEU A 111 10.99 -0.50 -3.32
C LEU A 111 12.34 -1.05 -2.83
N ALA A 112 12.45 -2.38 -2.73
CA ALA A 112 13.67 -3.05 -2.30
C ALA A 112 14.85 -2.72 -3.24
N LYS A 113 14.70 -2.97 -4.54
CA LYS A 113 15.77 -2.79 -5.53
C LYS A 113 16.15 -1.32 -5.73
N LEU A 114 15.16 -0.43 -5.84
CA LEU A 114 15.39 0.94 -6.30
C LEU A 114 15.77 1.90 -5.17
N PHE A 115 15.39 1.60 -3.92
CA PHE A 115 15.57 2.50 -2.78
C PHE A 115 16.32 1.86 -1.61
N VAL A 116 15.90 0.68 -1.13
CA VAL A 116 16.50 0.06 0.07
C VAL A 116 17.96 -0.32 -0.17
N VAL A 117 18.28 -0.96 -1.30
CA VAL A 117 19.67 -1.30 -1.67
C VAL A 117 20.57 -0.06 -1.76
N LYS A 118 19.99 1.10 -2.02
CA LYS A 118 20.69 2.38 -2.14
C LYS A 118 20.70 3.19 -0.84
N ASN A 119 20.18 2.64 0.26
CA ASN A 119 19.96 3.32 1.54
C ASN A 119 19.11 4.61 1.41
N GLU A 120 18.25 4.70 0.39
CA GLU A 120 17.30 5.81 0.21
C GLU A 120 15.96 5.57 0.92
N LEU A 121 15.70 4.33 1.35
CA LEU A 121 14.55 3.92 2.15
C LEU A 121 15.03 2.94 3.22
N ASP A 122 14.61 3.15 4.47
CA ASP A 122 14.93 2.24 5.58
C ASP A 122 14.28 0.87 5.36
N MET A 123 15.00 -0.19 5.72
CA MET A 123 14.51 -1.56 5.75
C MET A 123 13.22 -1.68 6.56
N LYS A 124 13.14 -0.98 7.69
CA LYS A 124 11.94 -0.98 8.54
C LYS A 124 10.70 -0.44 7.79
N ALA A 125 10.88 0.54 6.90
CA ALA A 125 9.78 1.05 6.10
C ALA A 125 9.30 0.03 5.06
N LEU A 126 10.21 -0.77 4.50
CA LEU A 126 9.87 -1.88 3.61
C LEU A 126 9.12 -3.00 4.36
N GLU A 127 9.57 -3.32 5.57
CA GLU A 127 8.90 -4.29 6.46
C GLU A 127 7.48 -3.85 6.80
N LEU A 128 7.30 -2.61 7.23
CA LEU A 128 5.97 -2.04 7.49
C LEU A 128 5.07 -2.09 6.26
N PHE A 129 5.61 -1.82 5.06
CA PHE A 129 4.84 -1.92 3.82
C PHE A 129 4.38 -3.34 3.55
N LYS A 130 5.26 -4.34 3.73
CA LYS A 130 4.94 -5.76 3.58
C LYS A 130 3.87 -6.19 4.59
N GLU A 131 4.03 -5.85 5.86
CA GLU A 131 3.08 -6.19 6.92
C GLU A 131 1.70 -5.57 6.65
N ALA A 132 1.65 -4.30 6.24
CA ALA A 132 0.40 -3.64 5.88
C ALA A 132 -0.28 -4.31 4.67
N THR A 133 0.50 -4.78 3.69
CA THR A 133 0.00 -5.53 2.53
C THR A 133 -0.58 -6.87 2.96
N GLU A 134 0.14 -7.63 3.78
CA GLU A 134 -0.30 -8.94 4.28
C GLU A 134 -1.57 -8.83 5.13
N LEU A 135 -1.65 -7.83 6.01
CA LEU A 135 -2.86 -7.54 6.78
C LEU A 135 -4.04 -7.21 5.89
N PHE A 136 -3.83 -6.42 4.83
CA PHE A 136 -4.88 -6.09 3.88
C PHE A 136 -5.36 -7.32 3.10
N GLU A 137 -4.43 -8.12 2.55
CA GLU A 137 -4.76 -9.33 1.80
C GLU A 137 -5.49 -10.38 2.67
N GLN A 138 -4.99 -10.61 3.88
CA GLN A 138 -5.59 -11.59 4.80
C GLN A 138 -6.98 -11.16 5.27
N LYS A 139 -7.14 -9.91 5.69
CA LYS A 139 -8.41 -9.45 6.29
C LYS A 139 -9.48 -9.13 5.25
N TYR A 140 -9.11 -8.68 4.06
CA TYR A 140 -10.08 -8.16 3.10
C TYR A 140 -10.23 -9.04 1.88
N VAL A 141 -9.15 -9.46 1.23
CA VAL A 141 -9.27 -10.23 -0.02
C VAL A 141 -9.90 -11.59 0.25
N LEU A 142 -9.45 -12.28 1.31
CA LEU A 142 -10.02 -13.58 1.69
C LEU A 142 -11.45 -13.44 2.24
N TYR A 143 -11.70 -12.47 3.13
CA TYR A 143 -13.03 -12.25 3.69
C TYR A 143 -14.09 -11.92 2.63
N PHE A 144 -13.76 -11.07 1.64
CA PHE A 144 -14.69 -10.77 0.56
C PHE A 144 -14.92 -11.96 -0.37
N HIS A 145 -13.89 -12.77 -0.61
CA HIS A 145 -14.03 -14.00 -1.38
C HIS A 145 -14.97 -14.99 -0.70
N ASP A 146 -14.77 -15.23 0.60
CA ASP A 146 -15.60 -16.13 1.41
C ASP A 146 -17.05 -15.61 1.52
N ALA A 147 -17.24 -14.29 1.64
CA ALA A 147 -18.57 -13.66 1.65
C ALA A 147 -19.29 -13.77 0.30
N MET A 148 -18.57 -13.74 -0.82
CA MET A 148 -19.15 -13.95 -2.15
C MET A 148 -19.52 -15.41 -2.39
N GLU A 149 -18.69 -16.36 -1.97
CA GLU A 149 -18.97 -17.80 -2.11
C GLU A 149 -20.14 -18.25 -1.23
N SER A 150 -20.29 -17.67 -0.03
CA SER A 150 -21.41 -17.97 0.88
C SER A 150 -22.75 -17.32 0.48
N ALA A 151 -22.72 -16.36 -0.44
CA ALA A 151 -23.92 -15.72 -1.01
C ALA A 151 -24.35 -16.33 -2.36
N SER A 152 -23.63 -17.36 -2.84
CA SER A 152 -23.87 -18.09 -4.10
C SER A 152 -24.57 -19.42 -3.85
#